data_AF-A0A834MA18-F1
#
_entry.id   AF-A0A834MA18-F1
#
_cell.length_a   1.000
_cell.length_b   1.000
_cell.length_c   1.000
_cell.angle_alpha   90.00
_cell.angle_beta   90.00
_cell.angle_gamma   90.00
#
_symmetry.space_group_name_H-M   'P 1'
#
loop_
_entity.id
_entity.type
_entity.pdbx_description
1 polymer ?
#
loop_
_entity_poly.entity_id
_entity_poly.type
_entity_poly.pdbx_seq_one_letter_code
_entity_poly.pdbx_strand_id
1 'polypeptide(L)'
;MHQKRGPTVVNVPVHSSRTQNGFSCCCCQCCTCIHLEYFKTRSGMIKLAELILGFLCQGIGLQYGSGLSDDLGLSFKSFFTNVVWCLSTTLFLVICYVFSPKSIGLVKSSIFEVFFNSLAAFTFLGTCSYLAYVVNEVLNPVNFFMSQFRGYPAMSTAYILGSILGLVYAYDAYKSYRYFKGYRY
;
A
#
# COMPACT_ATOMS: atom_id res chain seq x y z
N MET A 1 -18.13 36.97 20.45
CA MET A 1 -16.67 37.20 20.25
C MET A 1 -16.04 35.90 19.76
N HIS A 2 -15.93 35.68 18.45
CA HIS A 2 -15.30 34.48 17.90
C HIS A 2 -13.84 34.75 17.54
N GLN A 3 -12.96 34.05 18.25
CA GLN A 3 -11.51 34.15 18.22
C GLN A 3 -10.95 33.76 16.85
N LYS A 4 -10.34 34.73 16.16
CA LYS A 4 -9.57 34.51 14.92
C LYS A 4 -8.41 33.56 15.23
N ARG A 5 -8.43 32.34 14.68
CA ARG A 5 -7.29 31.42 14.73
C ARG A 5 -6.18 32.00 13.85
N GLY A 6 -5.09 32.40 14.48
CA GLY A 6 -3.87 32.82 13.77
C GLY A 6 -3.26 31.69 12.93
N PRO A 7 -2.33 32.00 12.04
CA PRO A 7 -1.65 31.00 11.23
C PRO A 7 -0.99 29.97 12.15
N THR A 8 -1.34 28.70 11.95
CA THR A 8 -0.76 27.59 12.71
C THR A 8 0.68 27.42 12.23
N VAL A 9 1.61 28.07 12.90
CA VAL A 9 3.05 27.85 12.70
C VAL A 9 3.34 26.44 13.22
N VAL A 10 3.45 25.49 12.30
CA VAL A 10 3.91 24.14 12.60
C VAL A 10 5.40 24.23 12.88
N ASN A 11 5.77 24.52 14.13
CA ASN A 11 7.11 24.24 14.60
C ASN A 11 7.30 22.74 14.54
N VAL A 12 8.03 22.27 13.53
CA VAL A 12 8.54 20.90 13.47
C VAL A 12 9.62 20.82 14.54
N PRO A 13 9.42 20.08 15.65
CA PRO A 13 10.50 19.87 16.60
C PRO A 13 11.62 19.15 15.85
N VAL A 14 12.75 19.83 15.67
CA VAL A 14 13.98 19.20 15.23
C VAL A 14 14.44 18.34 16.40
N HIS A 15 14.04 17.07 16.40
CA HIS A 15 14.62 16.07 17.29
C HIS A 15 16.11 15.96 16.96
N SER A 16 16.92 16.77 17.64
CA SER A 16 18.37 16.63 17.71
C SER A 16 18.70 15.47 18.64
N SER A 17 18.61 14.26 18.11
CA SER A 17 19.23 13.08 18.71
C SER A 17 19.90 12.30 17.58
N ARG A 18 21.14 12.72 17.30
CA ARG A 18 22.12 11.99 16.47
C ARG A 18 22.30 10.59 17.06
N THR A 19 21.60 9.61 16.51
CA THR A 19 22.08 8.23 16.51
C THR A 19 22.49 7.94 15.08
N GLN A 20 23.80 7.93 14.82
CA GLN A 20 24.37 7.65 13.50
C GLN A 20 24.17 6.16 13.18
N ASN A 21 23.02 5.80 12.63
CA ASN A 21 22.76 4.46 12.12
C ASN A 21 23.13 4.40 10.63
N GLY A 22 24.43 4.50 10.32
CA GLY A 22 24.96 4.21 9.00
C GLY A 22 25.63 2.83 8.99
N PHE A 23 25.48 2.07 7.89
CA PHE A 23 26.29 0.87 7.67
C PHE A 23 27.71 1.30 7.29
N SER A 24 28.69 0.99 8.15
CA SER A 24 30.10 1.25 7.84
C SER A 24 30.58 0.23 6.81
N CYS A 25 30.88 0.68 5.59
CA CYS A 25 31.53 -0.14 4.57
C CYS A 25 32.86 0.51 4.17
N CYS A 26 33.94 -0.08 4.68
CA CYS A 26 35.37 0.06 4.39
C CYS A 26 36.01 1.47 4.25
N CYS A 27 35.45 2.46 3.55
CA CYS A 27 36.06 3.79 3.40
C CYS A 27 35.07 4.98 3.30
N CYS A 28 33.76 4.73 3.22
CA CYS A 28 32.74 5.78 3.12
C CYS A 28 31.55 5.45 4.04
N GLN A 29 30.98 6.47 4.69
CA GLN A 29 29.71 6.34 5.40
C GLN A 29 28.58 6.37 4.36
N CYS A 30 28.32 5.22 3.72
CA CYS A 30 27.14 5.09 2.87
C CYS A 30 25.89 4.95 3.75
N CYS A 31 24.77 5.53 3.30
CA CYS A 31 23.46 5.36 3.92
C CYS A 31 23.27 6.00 5.32
N THR A 32 23.96 7.09 5.66
CA THR A 32 23.65 7.90 6.87
C THR A 32 22.26 8.56 6.83
N CYS A 33 21.62 8.56 5.66
CA CYS A 33 20.27 9.09 5.44
C CYS A 33 19.16 8.06 5.66
N ILE A 34 19.48 6.77 5.91
CA ILE A 34 18.47 5.72 6.06
C ILE A 34 17.94 5.74 7.50
N HIS A 35 16.79 6.37 7.70
CA HIS A 35 16.07 6.30 8.96
C HIS A 35 15.21 5.03 9.04
N LEU A 36 15.85 3.87 9.28
CA LEU A 36 15.16 2.57 9.51
C LEU A 36 14.18 2.61 10.70
N GLU A 37 14.35 3.57 11.60
CA GLU A 37 13.43 3.84 12.71
C GLU A 37 11.99 4.13 12.25
N TYR A 38 11.82 4.60 11.00
CA TYR A 38 10.51 4.81 10.40
C TYR A 38 9.68 3.51 10.32
N PHE A 39 10.31 2.37 9.98
CA PHE A 39 9.61 1.09 9.89
C PHE A 39 9.10 0.60 11.25
N LYS A 40 9.72 1.05 12.35
CA LYS A 40 9.27 0.74 13.71
C LYS A 40 8.08 1.59 14.16
N THR A 41 7.77 2.67 13.44
CA THR A 41 6.64 3.54 13.74
C THR A 41 5.32 2.87 13.32
N ARG A 42 4.23 3.09 14.08
CA ARG A 42 2.88 2.56 13.74
C ARG A 42 2.38 2.90 12.33
N SER A 43 2.90 3.96 11.70
CA SER A 43 2.58 4.32 10.31
C SER A 43 3.42 3.53 9.32
N GLY A 44 4.70 3.35 9.60
CA GLY A 44 5.61 2.58 8.75
C GLY A 44 5.21 1.11 8.70
N MET A 45 4.72 0.53 9.80
CA MET A 45 4.22 -0.85 9.81
C MET A 45 3.00 -1.05 8.89
N ILE A 46 2.10 -0.07 8.79
CA ILE A 46 0.92 -0.17 7.91
C ILE A 46 1.35 -0.12 6.45
N LYS A 47 2.19 0.85 6.07
CA LYS A 47 2.77 0.95 4.73
C LYS A 47 3.60 -0.28 4.34
N LEU A 48 4.31 -0.87 5.31
CA LEU A 48 5.02 -2.13 5.10
C LEU A 48 4.06 -3.30 4.86
N ALA A 49 2.95 -3.36 5.60
CA ALA A 49 1.91 -4.37 5.39
C ALA A 49 1.25 -4.23 4.01
N GLU A 50 0.95 -3.00 3.56
CA GLU A 50 0.45 -2.72 2.21
C GLU A 50 1.41 -3.23 1.13
N LEU A 51 2.71 -2.99 1.32
CA LEU A 51 3.76 -3.39 0.40
C LEU A 51 3.90 -4.92 0.36
N ILE A 52 3.92 -5.61 1.50
CA ILE A 52 3.98 -7.07 1.57
C ILE A 52 2.75 -7.70 0.91
N LEU A 53 1.55 -7.26 1.27
CA LEU A 53 0.30 -7.77 0.70
C LEU A 53 0.22 -7.49 -0.80
N GLY A 54 0.66 -6.31 -1.25
CA GLY A 54 0.72 -5.97 -2.66
C GLY A 54 1.68 -6.89 -3.43
N PHE A 55 2.89 -7.16 -2.89
CA PHE A 55 3.83 -8.09 -3.51
C PHE A 55 3.29 -9.52 -3.58
N LEU A 56 2.55 -9.97 -2.55
CA LEU A 56 1.88 -11.27 -2.59
C LEU A 56 0.80 -11.32 -3.68
N CYS A 57 -0.04 -10.29 -3.78
CA CYS A 57 -1.05 -10.18 -4.84
C CYS A 57 -0.41 -10.18 -6.24
N GLN A 58 0.66 -9.39 -6.40
CA GLN A 58 1.43 -9.30 -7.64
C GLN A 58 2.07 -10.65 -8.01
N GLY A 59 2.67 -11.34 -7.03
CA GLY A 59 3.32 -12.63 -7.22
C GLY A 59 2.35 -13.72 -7.64
N ILE A 60 1.19 -13.82 -6.97
CA ILE A 60 0.14 -14.78 -7.34
C ILE A 60 -0.39 -14.46 -8.75
N GLY A 61 -0.64 -13.18 -9.05
CA GLY A 61 -1.08 -12.75 -10.37
C GLY A 61 -0.08 -13.08 -11.47
N LEU A 62 1.22 -12.89 -11.23
CA LEU A 62 2.25 -13.18 -12.22
C LEU A 62 2.41 -14.68 -12.47
N GLN A 63 2.41 -15.49 -11.40
CA GLN A 63 2.71 -16.92 -11.48
C GLN A 63 1.51 -17.74 -11.99
N TYR A 64 0.29 -17.39 -11.55
CA TYR A 64 -0.91 -18.16 -11.88
C TYR A 64 -1.81 -17.43 -12.88
N GLY A 65 -1.79 -16.09 -12.88
CA GLY A 65 -2.69 -15.29 -13.71
C GLY A 65 -2.24 -14.99 -15.11
N SER A 66 -0.93 -15.01 -15.35
CA SER A 66 -0.40 -14.89 -16.72
C SER A 66 -0.89 -16.02 -17.63
N GLY A 67 -1.00 -17.25 -17.12
CA GLY A 67 -1.54 -18.39 -17.88
C GLY A 67 -3.07 -18.38 -18.03
N LEU A 68 -3.78 -17.59 -17.23
CA LEU A 68 -5.25 -17.49 -17.19
C LEU A 68 -5.74 -16.15 -17.75
N SER A 69 -4.85 -15.34 -18.33
CA SER A 69 -5.16 -13.96 -18.71
C SER A 69 -6.16 -13.85 -19.85
N ASP A 70 -6.22 -14.86 -20.71
CA ASP A 70 -7.16 -14.91 -21.84
C ASP A 70 -8.58 -15.27 -21.36
N ASP A 71 -8.70 -16.22 -20.43
CA ASP A 71 -9.98 -16.64 -19.85
C ASP A 71 -10.57 -15.57 -18.89
N LEU A 72 -9.72 -14.97 -18.05
CA LEU A 72 -10.14 -13.92 -17.11
C LEU A 72 -10.29 -12.54 -17.78
N GLY A 73 -9.62 -12.36 -18.92
CA GLY A 73 -9.69 -11.17 -19.75
C GLY A 73 -9.43 -9.86 -19.00
N LEU A 74 -10.38 -8.92 -19.11
CA LEU A 74 -10.25 -7.57 -18.56
C LEU A 74 -10.20 -7.56 -17.03
N SER A 75 -10.87 -8.51 -16.36
CA SER A 75 -10.93 -8.54 -14.88
C SER A 75 -9.55 -8.71 -14.25
N PHE A 76 -8.76 -9.63 -14.78
CA PHE A 76 -7.38 -9.87 -14.37
C PHE A 76 -6.47 -8.67 -14.70
N LYS A 77 -6.58 -8.11 -15.91
CA LYS A 77 -5.79 -6.96 -16.34
C LYS A 77 -6.04 -5.75 -15.42
N SER A 78 -7.30 -5.43 -15.13
CA SER A 78 -7.65 -4.33 -14.22
C SER A 78 -7.15 -4.55 -12.79
N PHE A 79 -7.26 -5.77 -12.26
CA PHE A 79 -6.71 -6.11 -10.95
C PHE A 79 -5.19 -5.95 -10.91
N PHE A 80 -4.48 -6.55 -11.88
CA PHE A 80 -3.02 -6.53 -11.94
C PHE A 80 -2.46 -5.11 -12.11
N THR A 81 -3.03 -4.31 -13.01
CA THR A 81 -2.62 -2.91 -13.18
C THR A 81 -2.86 -2.09 -11.91
N ASN A 82 -3.97 -2.33 -11.20
CA ASN A 82 -4.24 -1.62 -9.94
C ASN A 82 -3.22 -1.99 -8.85
N VAL A 83 -2.84 -3.28 -8.74
CA VAL A 83 -1.79 -3.74 -7.81
C VAL A 83 -0.45 -3.07 -8.14
N VAL A 84 -0.04 -3.07 -9.41
CA VAL A 84 1.21 -2.44 -9.86
C VAL A 84 1.24 -0.94 -9.57
N TRP A 85 0.15 -0.24 -9.89
CA TRP A 85 0.01 1.19 -9.62
C TRP A 85 0.16 1.49 -8.12
N CYS A 86 -0.59 0.76 -7.28
CA CYS A 86 -0.60 0.99 -5.85
C CYS A 86 0.74 0.65 -5.19
N LEU A 87 1.36 -0.47 -5.60
CA LEU A 87 2.70 -0.86 -5.16
C LEU A 87 3.74 0.18 -5.54
N SER A 88 3.75 0.65 -6.79
CA SER A 88 4.74 1.61 -7.25
C SER A 88 4.66 2.93 -6.49
N THR A 89 3.45 3.45 -6.27
CA THR A 89 3.28 4.67 -5.48
C THR A 89 3.63 4.46 -4.01
N THR A 90 3.24 3.32 -3.40
CA THR A 90 3.56 3.02 -2.00
C THR A 90 5.06 2.87 -1.79
N LEU A 91 5.76 2.20 -2.72
CA LEU A 91 7.22 2.10 -2.73
C LEU A 91 7.88 3.48 -2.82
N PHE A 92 7.40 4.33 -3.73
CA PHE A 92 7.91 5.70 -3.87
C PHE A 92 7.73 6.49 -2.57
N LEU A 93 6.56 6.42 -1.93
CA LEU A 93 6.31 7.05 -0.63
C LEU A 93 7.25 6.52 0.45
N VAL A 94 7.42 5.20 0.57
CA VAL A 94 8.34 4.58 1.52
C VAL A 94 9.77 5.05 1.30
N ILE A 95 10.23 5.10 0.04
CA ILE A 95 11.54 5.65 -0.33
C ILE A 95 11.65 7.10 0.13
N CYS A 96 10.67 7.96 -0.18
CA CYS A 96 10.66 9.35 0.25
C CYS A 96 10.72 9.52 1.78
N TYR A 97 10.06 8.64 2.54
CA TYR A 97 10.11 8.64 4.01
C TYR A 97 11.45 8.15 4.56
N VAL A 98 12.05 7.15 3.93
CA VAL A 98 13.35 6.59 4.34
C VAL A 98 14.46 7.61 4.13
N PHE A 99 14.47 8.33 3.01
CA PHE A 99 15.52 9.29 2.66
C PHE A 99 15.39 10.65 3.36
N SER A 100 14.20 11.05 3.79
CA SER A 100 13.97 12.39 4.36
C SER A 100 13.05 12.36 5.58
N PRO A 101 13.58 12.49 6.81
CA PRO A 101 12.74 12.56 8.00
C PRO A 101 11.87 13.83 8.03
N LYS A 102 12.29 14.90 7.33
CA LYS A 102 11.50 16.12 7.17
C LYS A 102 10.28 15.91 6.27
N SER A 103 10.34 14.99 5.30
CA SER A 103 9.21 14.67 4.42
C SER A 103 8.07 13.97 5.16
N ILE A 104 8.36 13.23 6.24
CA ILE A 104 7.34 12.51 7.03
C ILE A 104 6.28 13.47 7.59
N GLY A 105 6.68 14.63 8.11
CA GLY A 105 5.76 15.62 8.65
C GLY A 105 4.93 16.31 7.58
N LEU A 106 5.54 16.65 6.45
CA LEU A 106 4.87 17.36 5.35
C LEU A 106 3.94 16.45 4.55
N VAL A 107 4.37 15.22 4.25
CA VAL A 107 3.59 14.27 3.44
C VAL A 107 2.43 13.69 4.25
N LYS A 108 2.60 13.38 5.54
CA LYS A 108 1.47 12.98 6.39
C LYS A 108 0.44 14.09 6.62
N SER A 109 0.89 15.34 6.53
CA SER A 109 0.00 16.50 6.54
C SER A 109 -0.58 16.81 5.15
N SER A 110 -0.22 16.06 4.12
CA SER A 110 -0.69 16.26 2.76
C SER A 110 -2.03 15.57 2.55
N ILE A 111 -2.92 16.25 1.82
CA ILE A 111 -4.16 15.66 1.33
C ILE A 111 -3.90 14.52 0.33
N PHE A 112 -2.68 14.46 -0.25
CA PHE A 112 -2.28 13.44 -1.20
C PHE A 112 -2.36 12.03 -0.63
N GLU A 113 -1.87 11.81 0.60
CA GLU A 113 -1.85 10.48 1.22
C GLU A 113 -3.27 9.97 1.51
N VAL A 114 -4.15 10.87 1.96
CA VAL A 114 -5.58 10.56 2.16
C VAL A 114 -6.26 10.24 0.83
N PHE A 115 -6.06 11.09 -0.19
CA PHE A 115 -6.68 10.93 -1.49
C PHE A 115 -6.22 9.63 -2.17
N PHE A 116 -4.91 9.40 -2.23
CA PHE A 116 -4.34 8.21 -2.84
C PHE A 116 -4.79 6.93 -2.14
N ASN A 117 -4.68 6.84 -0.81
CA ASN A 117 -5.11 5.64 -0.07
C ASN A 117 -6.62 5.40 -0.20
N SER A 118 -7.44 6.47 -0.21
CA SER A 118 -8.88 6.33 -0.42
C SER A 118 -9.22 5.80 -1.83
N LEU A 119 -8.58 6.35 -2.86
CA LEU A 119 -8.77 5.93 -4.23
C LEU A 119 -8.30 4.48 -4.41
N ALA A 120 -7.13 4.13 -3.86
CA ALA A 120 -6.61 2.77 -3.86
C ALA A 120 -7.57 1.79 -3.19
N ALA A 121 -8.18 2.15 -2.04
CA ALA A 121 -9.17 1.31 -1.39
C ALA A 121 -10.40 1.05 -2.28
N PHE A 122 -10.97 2.10 -2.88
CA PHE A 122 -12.13 1.96 -3.77
C PHE A 122 -11.80 1.15 -5.03
N THR A 123 -10.66 1.41 -5.67
CA THR A 123 -10.26 0.67 -6.86
C THR A 123 -9.96 -0.79 -6.53
N PHE A 124 -9.32 -1.09 -5.39
CA PHE A 124 -9.06 -2.47 -4.95
C PHE A 124 -10.36 -3.23 -4.69
N LEU A 125 -11.28 -2.66 -3.92
CA LEU A 125 -12.55 -3.33 -3.64
C LEU A 125 -13.35 -3.55 -4.93
N GLY A 126 -13.33 -2.59 -5.85
CA GLY A 126 -13.98 -2.71 -7.16
C GLY A 126 -13.36 -3.80 -8.03
N THR A 127 -12.03 -3.78 -8.25
CA THR A 127 -11.36 -4.76 -9.10
C THR A 127 -11.36 -6.16 -8.50
N CYS A 128 -11.26 -6.30 -7.18
CA CYS A 128 -11.36 -7.60 -6.50
C CYS A 128 -12.77 -8.19 -6.60
N SER A 129 -13.81 -7.35 -6.46
CA SER A 129 -15.20 -7.82 -6.63
C SER A 129 -15.45 -8.26 -8.07
N TYR A 130 -14.94 -7.52 -9.05
CA TYR A 130 -15.05 -7.89 -10.46
C TYR A 130 -14.28 -9.18 -10.77
N LEU A 131 -13.07 -9.33 -10.26
CA LEU A 131 -12.28 -10.56 -10.40
C LEU A 131 -12.95 -11.76 -9.72
N ALA A 132 -13.53 -11.58 -8.52
CA ALA A 132 -14.25 -12.62 -7.81
C ALA A 132 -15.47 -13.12 -8.60
N TYR A 133 -16.22 -12.21 -9.22
CA TYR A 133 -17.35 -12.57 -10.08
C TYR A 133 -16.88 -13.43 -11.27
N VAL A 134 -15.88 -12.97 -12.03
CA VAL A 134 -15.39 -13.70 -13.20
C VAL A 134 -14.74 -15.04 -12.83
N VAL A 135 -13.99 -15.11 -11.72
CA VAL A 135 -13.40 -16.37 -11.25
C VAL A 135 -14.47 -17.39 -10.86
N ASN A 136 -15.57 -16.96 -10.23
CA ASN A 136 -16.64 -17.87 -9.84
C ASN A 136 -17.56 -18.29 -10.99
N GLU A 137 -17.69 -17.47 -12.04
CA GLU A 137 -18.47 -17.85 -13.22
C GLU A 137 -17.65 -18.70 -14.21
N VAL A 138 -16.38 -18.35 -14.44
CA VAL A 138 -15.54 -19.00 -15.47
C VAL A 138 -14.75 -20.17 -14.91
N LEU A 139 -14.05 -20.00 -13.78
CA LEU A 139 -13.12 -21.02 -13.28
C LEU A 139 -13.79 -22.05 -12.35
N ASN A 140 -14.89 -21.70 -11.68
CA ASN A 140 -15.64 -22.64 -10.84
C ASN A 140 -16.17 -23.87 -11.60
N PRO A 141 -16.82 -23.74 -12.77
CA PRO A 141 -17.26 -24.92 -13.52
C PRO A 141 -16.06 -25.74 -14.01
N VAL A 142 -14.98 -25.09 -14.46
CA VAL A 142 -13.75 -25.78 -14.89
C VAL A 142 -13.12 -26.58 -13.74
N ASN A 143 -13.09 -26.03 -12.53
CA ASN A 143 -12.60 -26.72 -11.34
C ASN A 143 -13.49 -27.91 -10.93
N PHE A 144 -14.81 -27.81 -11.16
CA PHE A 144 -15.73 -28.94 -10.93
C PHE A 144 -15.46 -30.11 -11.90
N PHE A 145 -15.19 -29.81 -13.17
CA PHE A 145 -14.87 -30.85 -14.17
C PHE A 145 -13.42 -31.36 -14.08
N MET A 146 -12.47 -30.50 -13.70
CA MET A 146 -11.06 -30.84 -13.52
C MET A 146 -10.67 -30.71 -12.05
N SER A 147 -10.82 -31.81 -11.31
CA SER A 147 -10.60 -31.92 -9.85
C SER A 147 -9.19 -31.52 -9.33
N GLN A 148 -8.25 -31.12 -10.19
CA GLN A 148 -6.89 -30.69 -9.81
C GLN A 148 -6.48 -29.33 -10.40
N PHE A 149 -7.44 -28.50 -10.82
CA PHE A 149 -7.12 -27.20 -11.40
C PHE A 149 -6.59 -26.21 -10.33
N ARG A 150 -5.25 -26.07 -10.23
CA ARG A 150 -4.59 -25.18 -9.26
C ARG A 150 -4.86 -23.68 -9.48
N GLY A 151 -5.35 -23.29 -10.66
CA GLY A 151 -5.62 -21.90 -11.01
C GLY A 151 -6.79 -21.28 -10.24
N TYR A 152 -7.86 -22.03 -9.99
CA TYR A 152 -9.05 -21.55 -9.26
C TYR A 152 -8.76 -21.13 -7.80
N PRO A 153 -8.13 -21.97 -6.96
CA PRO A 153 -7.81 -21.57 -5.59
C PRO A 153 -6.74 -20.47 -5.52
N ALA A 154 -5.80 -20.42 -6.47
CA ALA A 154 -4.80 -19.36 -6.54
C ALA A 154 -5.45 -17.99 -6.82
N MET A 155 -6.32 -17.92 -7.82
CA MET A 155 -7.08 -16.70 -8.15
C MET A 155 -8.06 -16.31 -7.05
N SER A 156 -8.65 -17.29 -6.38
CA SER A 156 -9.50 -17.04 -5.23
C SER A 156 -8.73 -16.39 -4.08
N THR A 157 -7.53 -16.89 -3.82
CA THR A 157 -6.63 -16.29 -2.84
C THR A 157 -6.22 -14.87 -3.25
N ALA A 158 -5.99 -14.62 -4.55
CA ALA A 158 -5.62 -13.31 -5.05
C ALA A 158 -6.69 -12.24 -4.80
N TYR A 159 -7.97 -12.51 -5.11
CA TYR A 159 -9.02 -11.51 -4.85
C TYR A 159 -9.31 -11.35 -3.36
N ILE A 160 -9.19 -12.42 -2.53
CA ILE A 160 -9.36 -12.31 -1.07
C ILE A 160 -8.25 -11.45 -0.46
N LEU A 161 -6.99 -11.72 -0.81
CA LEU A 161 -5.85 -10.92 -0.36
C LEU A 161 -5.94 -9.48 -0.86
N GLY A 162 -6.39 -9.28 -2.10
CA GLY A 162 -6.64 -7.97 -2.67
C GLY A 162 -7.75 -7.20 -1.93
N SER A 163 -8.83 -7.86 -1.53
CA SER A 163 -9.88 -7.26 -0.69
C SER A 163 -9.34 -6.85 0.68
N ILE A 164 -8.52 -7.69 1.31
CA ILE A 164 -7.85 -7.37 2.58
C ILE A 164 -6.94 -6.15 2.40
N LEU A 165 -6.14 -6.12 1.32
CA LEU A 165 -5.28 -4.98 0.99
C LEU A 165 -6.10 -3.69 0.78
N GLY A 166 -7.25 -3.77 0.11
CA GLY A 166 -8.18 -2.65 -0.02
C GLY A 166 -8.67 -2.12 1.34
N LEU A 167 -8.97 -3.00 2.29
CA LEU A 167 -9.34 -2.61 3.66
C LEU A 167 -8.16 -1.97 4.42
N VAL A 168 -6.94 -2.47 4.22
CA VAL A 168 -5.72 -1.86 4.81
C VAL A 168 -5.54 -0.44 4.28
N TYR A 169 -5.68 -0.22 2.96
CA TYR A 169 -5.65 1.12 2.37
C TYR A 169 -6.76 2.03 2.91
N ALA A 170 -7.98 1.50 3.12
CA ALA A 170 -9.07 2.26 3.73
C ALA A 170 -8.76 2.67 5.17
N TYR A 171 -8.17 1.76 5.96
CA TYR A 171 -7.75 2.04 7.32
C TYR A 171 -6.63 3.07 7.37
N ASP A 172 -5.65 2.99 6.47
CA ASP A 172 -4.58 3.97 6.37
C ASP A 172 -5.12 5.36 5.96
N ALA A 173 -6.06 5.40 5.01
CA ALA A 173 -6.75 6.63 4.63
C ALA A 173 -7.49 7.27 5.82
N TYR A 174 -8.20 6.46 6.63
CA TYR A 174 -8.90 6.94 7.83
C TYR A 174 -7.94 7.55 8.85
N LYS A 175 -6.82 6.88 9.11
CA LYS A 175 -5.81 7.33 10.07
C LYS A 175 -5.12 8.62 9.61
N SER A 176 -4.81 8.72 8.33
CA SER A 176 -4.24 9.92 7.71
C SER A 176 -5.23 11.08 7.70
N TYR A 177 -6.53 10.82 7.48
CA TYR A 177 -7.58 11.83 7.57
C TYR A 177 -7.74 12.39 8.99
N ARG A 178 -7.70 11.53 10.01
CA ARG A 178 -7.70 11.94 11.42
C ARG A 178 -6.50 12.83 11.75
N TYR A 179 -5.32 12.46 11.25
CA TYR A 179 -4.10 13.24 11.44
C TYR A 179 -4.19 14.61 10.76
N PHE A 180 -4.73 14.68 9.54
CA PHE A 180 -4.98 15.93 8.80
C PHE A 180 -5.94 16.88 9.54
N LYS A 181 -6.97 16.35 10.20
CA LYS A 181 -7.91 17.16 11.00
C LYS A 181 -7.34 17.69 12.32
N GLY A 182 -6.07 17.44 12.64
CA GLY A 182 -5.40 17.99 13.81
C GLY A 182 -5.62 17.20 15.11
N TYR A 183 -6.20 15.99 15.04
CA TYR A 183 -6.16 15.05 16.16
C TYR A 183 -4.77 14.41 16.23
N ARG A 184 -3.81 15.11 16.87
CA ARG A 184 -2.49 14.54 17.20
C ARG A 184 -2.69 13.49 18.30
N TYR A 185 -2.31 12.24 18.03
CA TYR A 185 -2.12 11.19 19.04
C TYR A 185 -0.71 11.30 19.61
#